data_AF-A0A392M8T6-F1
#
_entry.id   AF-A0A392M8T6-F1
#
_cell.length_a   1.000
_cell.length_b   1.000
_cell.length_c   1.000
_cell.angle_alpha   90.00
_cell.angle_beta   90.00
_cell.angle_gamma   90.00
#
_symmetry.space_group_name_H-M   'P 1'
#
loop_
_entity.id
_entity.type
_entity.pdbx_description
1 polymer ?
#
loop_
_entity_poly.entity_id
_entity_poly.type
_entity_poly.pdbx_seq_one_letter_code
_entity_poly.pdbx_strand_id
1 'polypeptide(L)'
;MELQENEILPPIQIQIIAHQRELDRYRLRKRKEFEGLIRQVGWNLRVWIKYARWEESQPRLDRARSIWERALERFQYKDSMLWLKYAEFEMRNRQFSRARGVWGRAVALLPRVDQLWFKYIQMEKMLSNVVGARQLFKMWMEWIPDQRAWLAYIKFELKCNEISRAREIFERFISCHSTIGAWIRYAEFEINNGQITKTRNIFERAVDKFADDREAEQLFVSFAKFEVLCNETERARCLLDRISNGGVEEVDVYGLSLLESC
;
A
#
# COMPACT_ATOMS: atom_id res chain seq x y z
N MET A 1 -3.39 -55.01 45.78
CA MET A 1 -2.06 -54.43 45.55
C MET A 1 -1.74 -54.72 44.09
N GLU A 2 -2.34 -53.95 43.17
CA GLU A 2 -2.15 -54.13 41.74
C GLU A 2 -0.87 -53.40 41.34
N LEU A 3 0.17 -54.19 41.05
CA LEU A 3 1.40 -53.71 40.46
C LEU A 3 1.09 -53.37 39.00
N GLN A 4 1.05 -52.08 38.66
CA GLN A 4 1.01 -51.63 37.27
C GLN A 4 2.20 -52.22 36.54
N GLU A 5 1.92 -53.11 35.58
CA GLU A 5 2.89 -53.58 34.59
C GLU A 5 3.51 -52.36 33.92
N ASN A 6 4.81 -52.16 34.16
CA ASN A 6 5.59 -51.18 33.44
C ASN A 6 5.71 -51.67 31.99
N GLU A 7 4.79 -51.26 31.12
CA GLU A 7 4.87 -51.50 29.68
C GLU A 7 6.20 -50.96 29.15
N ILE A 8 7.14 -51.86 28.88
CA ILE A 8 8.44 -51.55 28.32
C ILE A 8 8.21 -51.13 26.87
N LEU A 9 8.28 -49.82 26.62
CA LEU A 9 8.09 -49.24 25.30
C LEU A 9 9.12 -49.82 24.31
N PRO A 10 8.74 -50.10 23.05
CA PRO A 10 9.64 -50.69 22.07
C PRO A 10 10.87 -49.80 21.80
N PRO A 11 12.03 -50.35 21.39
CA PRO A 11 13.31 -49.62 21.31
C PRO A 11 13.28 -48.35 20.47
N ILE A 12 12.51 -48.35 19.38
CA ILE A 12 12.31 -47.19 18.50
C ILE A 12 11.59 -46.06 19.26
N GLN A 13 10.59 -46.40 20.08
CA GLN A 13 9.83 -45.45 20.88
C GLN A 13 10.71 -44.82 21.97
N ILE A 14 11.58 -45.61 22.61
CA ILE A 14 12.54 -45.11 23.62
C ILE A 14 13.50 -44.10 23.00
N GLN A 15 14.03 -44.37 21.81
CA GLN A 15 14.92 -43.44 21.09
C GLN A 15 14.21 -42.14 20.69
N ILE A 16 12.96 -42.23 20.20
CA ILE A 16 12.13 -41.06 19.89
C ILE A 16 11.86 -40.24 21.16
N ILE A 17 11.57 -40.88 22.29
CA ILE A 17 11.34 -40.22 23.58
C ILE A 17 12.63 -39.56 24.10
N ALA A 18 13.78 -40.23 23.98
CA ALA A 18 15.08 -39.68 24.36
C ALA A 18 15.43 -38.43 23.53
N HIS A 19 15.28 -38.53 22.20
CA HIS A 19 15.48 -37.42 21.27
C HIS A 19 14.52 -36.25 21.56
N GLN A 20 13.26 -36.53 21.87
CA GLN A 20 12.29 -35.50 22.23
C GLN A 20 12.65 -34.78 23.55
N ARG A 21 13.12 -35.52 24.56
CA ARG A 21 13.58 -34.93 25.84
C ARG A 21 14.81 -34.06 25.66
N GLU A 22 15.75 -34.45 24.79
CA GLU A 22 16.92 -33.64 24.46
C GLU A 22 16.54 -32.36 23.71
N LEU A 23 15.64 -32.45 22.73
CA LEU A 23 15.08 -31.29 22.04
C LEU A 23 14.41 -30.31 23.01
N ASP A 24 13.67 -30.81 24.00
CA ASP A 24 13.02 -29.97 24.99
C ASP A 24 14.03 -29.27 25.93
N ARG A 25 15.12 -29.95 26.31
CA ARG A 25 16.24 -29.31 27.03
C ARG A 25 16.92 -28.22 26.20
N TYR A 26 17.16 -28.49 24.91
CA TYR A 26 17.73 -27.50 23.99
C TYR A 26 16.81 -26.27 23.86
N ARG A 27 15.52 -26.49 23.62
CA ARG A 27 14.51 -25.42 23.55
C ARG A 27 14.47 -24.59 24.83
N LEU A 28 14.53 -25.24 26.00
CA LEU A 28 14.53 -24.54 27.28
C LEU A 28 15.78 -23.65 27.45
N ARG A 29 16.96 -24.16 27.09
CA ARG A 29 18.21 -23.40 27.15
C ARG A 29 18.17 -22.17 26.23
N LYS A 30 17.77 -22.37 24.97
CA LYS A 30 17.62 -21.28 24.00
C LYS A 30 16.62 -20.22 24.43
N ARG A 31 15.49 -20.61 25.01
CA ARG A 31 14.52 -19.65 25.58
C ARG A 31 15.12 -18.83 26.72
N LYS A 32 15.85 -19.48 27.64
CA LYS A 32 16.54 -18.76 28.73
C LYS A 32 17.56 -17.75 28.18
N GLU A 33 18.31 -18.10 27.14
CA GLU A 33 19.23 -17.18 26.46
C GLU A 33 18.47 -15.96 25.91
N PHE A 34 17.41 -16.18 25.13
CA PHE A 34 16.63 -15.07 24.55
C PHE A 34 15.92 -14.20 25.60
N GLU A 35 15.33 -14.80 26.63
CA GLU A 35 14.71 -14.04 27.73
C GLU A 35 15.76 -13.27 28.55
N GLY A 36 16.97 -13.83 28.72
CA GLY A 36 18.10 -13.09 29.29
C GLY A 36 18.47 -11.87 28.46
N LEU A 37 18.56 -12.03 27.13
CA LEU A 37 18.81 -10.93 26.21
C LEU A 37 17.69 -9.88 26.24
N ILE A 38 16.43 -10.28 26.26
CA ILE A 38 15.30 -9.34 26.35
C ILE A 38 15.34 -8.54 27.65
N ARG A 39 15.74 -9.14 28.77
CA ARG A 39 15.89 -8.42 30.04
C ARG A 39 16.99 -7.37 29.98
N GLN A 40 18.10 -7.66 29.30
CA GLN A 40 19.24 -6.74 29.19
C GLN A 40 19.03 -5.67 28.11
N VAL A 41 18.55 -6.07 26.93
CA VAL A 41 18.45 -5.24 25.71
C VAL A 41 17.04 -5.27 25.12
N GLY A 42 16.01 -5.23 25.96
CA GLY A 42 14.60 -5.29 25.55
C GLY A 42 14.10 -4.10 24.73
N TRP A 43 14.89 -3.01 24.64
CA TRP A 43 14.65 -1.89 23.72
C TRP A 43 15.10 -2.19 22.29
N ASN A 44 15.92 -3.23 22.06
CA ASN A 44 16.43 -3.58 20.75
C ASN A 44 15.44 -4.49 20.01
N LEU A 45 14.75 -3.92 19.03
CA LEU A 45 13.78 -4.60 18.18
C LEU A 45 14.33 -5.89 17.52
N ARG A 46 15.61 -5.90 17.13
CA ARG A 46 16.21 -7.03 16.41
C ARG A 46 16.24 -8.30 17.26
N VAL A 47 16.36 -8.17 18.58
CA VAL A 47 16.38 -9.31 19.51
C VAL A 47 15.01 -9.98 19.54
N TRP A 48 13.94 -9.19 19.64
CA TRP A 48 12.56 -9.67 19.59
C TRP A 48 12.25 -10.38 18.27
N ILE A 49 12.63 -9.80 17.13
CA ILE A 49 12.43 -10.42 15.81
C ILE A 49 13.20 -11.74 15.70
N LYS A 50 14.45 -11.80 16.17
CA LYS A 50 15.24 -13.04 16.17
C LYS A 50 14.59 -14.10 17.05
N TYR A 51 14.11 -13.73 18.24
CA TYR A 51 13.47 -14.68 19.14
C TYR A 51 12.16 -15.22 18.55
N ALA A 52 11.31 -14.35 18.01
CA ALA A 52 10.06 -14.74 17.39
C ALA A 52 10.26 -15.65 16.17
N ARG A 53 11.28 -15.38 15.33
CA ARG A 53 11.67 -16.26 14.20
C ARG A 53 12.20 -17.61 14.65
N TRP A 54 12.92 -17.66 15.77
CA TRP A 54 13.36 -18.93 16.33
C TRP A 54 12.19 -19.74 16.89
N GLU A 55 11.19 -19.12 17.52
CA GLU A 55 9.98 -19.83 17.95
C GLU A 55 9.06 -20.20 16.79
N GLU A 56 9.09 -19.45 15.67
CA GLU A 56 8.41 -19.82 14.42
C GLU A 56 8.94 -21.15 13.85
N SER A 57 10.23 -21.48 14.02
CA SER A 57 10.77 -22.78 13.59
C SER A 57 10.35 -23.95 14.49
N GLN A 58 9.69 -23.66 15.62
CA GLN A 58 9.19 -24.67 16.54
C GLN A 58 7.75 -25.03 16.20
N PRO A 59 7.28 -26.25 16.55
CA PRO A 59 5.92 -26.70 16.21
C PRO A 59 4.80 -25.89 16.90
N ARG A 60 5.12 -25.08 17.92
CA ARG A 60 4.13 -24.34 18.73
C ARG A 60 4.12 -22.85 18.39
N LEU A 61 3.32 -22.47 17.40
CA LEU A 61 3.18 -21.09 16.94
C LEU A 61 2.62 -20.13 18.01
N ASP A 62 1.87 -20.63 18.99
CA ASP A 62 1.29 -19.78 20.07
C ASP A 62 2.35 -19.05 20.88
N ARG A 63 3.53 -19.65 21.03
CA ARG A 63 4.64 -18.99 21.73
C ARG A 63 5.23 -17.86 20.89
N ALA A 64 5.41 -18.08 19.60
CA ALA A 64 5.85 -17.03 18.68
C ALA A 64 4.87 -15.84 18.72
N ARG A 65 3.55 -16.09 18.76
CA ARG A 65 2.52 -15.05 18.92
C ARG A 65 2.66 -14.29 20.23
N SER A 66 2.81 -15.00 21.35
CA SER A 66 3.01 -14.36 22.66
C SER A 66 4.24 -13.44 22.66
N ILE A 67 5.32 -13.81 21.96
CA ILE A 67 6.52 -12.97 21.84
C ILE A 67 6.24 -11.73 20.99
N TRP A 68 5.49 -11.87 19.88
CA TRP A 68 5.09 -10.72 19.07
C TRP A 68 4.21 -9.74 19.85
N GLU A 69 3.21 -10.22 20.59
CA GLU A 69 2.35 -9.36 21.42
C GLU A 69 3.15 -8.66 22.52
N ARG A 70 4.03 -9.38 23.23
CA ARG A 70 4.93 -8.80 24.23
C ARG A 70 5.88 -7.76 23.62
N ALA A 71 6.35 -7.98 22.41
CA ALA A 71 7.15 -7.00 21.69
C ALA A 71 6.29 -5.75 21.39
N LEU A 72 5.09 -5.92 20.83
CA LEU A 72 4.19 -4.80 20.55
C LEU A 72 3.89 -3.96 21.81
N GLU A 73 3.59 -4.60 22.94
CA GLU A 73 3.42 -3.93 24.24
C GLU A 73 4.66 -3.13 24.64
N ARG A 74 5.84 -3.74 24.55
CA ARG A 74 7.11 -3.10 24.92
C ARG A 74 7.39 -1.84 24.09
N PHE A 75 7.06 -1.86 22.80
CA PHE A 75 7.21 -0.73 21.88
C PHE A 75 5.95 0.14 21.79
N GLN A 76 5.01 0.00 22.74
CA GLN A 76 3.78 0.78 22.87
C GLN A 76 2.93 0.79 21.59
N TYR A 77 2.99 -0.27 20.79
CA TYR A 77 2.25 -0.44 19.53
C TYR A 77 2.56 0.60 18.44
N LYS A 78 3.60 1.43 18.62
CA LYS A 78 3.95 2.54 17.71
C LYS A 78 4.84 2.11 16.53
N ASP A 79 5.56 1.01 16.68
CA ASP A 79 6.52 0.56 15.68
C ASP A 79 5.82 -0.20 14.55
N SER A 80 5.76 0.42 13.37
CA SER A 80 5.14 -0.19 12.17
C SER A 80 5.88 -1.45 11.70
N MET A 81 7.19 -1.55 11.92
CA MET A 81 7.97 -2.71 11.50
C MET A 81 7.60 -3.96 12.28
N LEU A 82 7.24 -3.83 13.56
CA LEU A 82 6.73 -4.96 14.35
C LEU A 82 5.42 -5.49 13.79
N TRP A 83 4.47 -4.60 13.48
CA TRP A 83 3.21 -4.97 12.87
C TRP A 83 3.41 -5.68 11.53
N LEU A 84 4.28 -5.14 10.67
CA LEU A 84 4.64 -5.77 9.39
C LEU A 84 5.19 -7.19 9.60
N LYS A 85 6.17 -7.35 10.50
CA LYS A 85 6.81 -8.65 10.72
C LYS A 85 5.89 -9.66 11.38
N TYR A 86 5.01 -9.22 12.28
CA TYR A 86 4.05 -10.09 12.92
C TYR A 86 2.98 -10.57 11.93
N ALA A 87 2.44 -9.67 11.11
CA ALA A 87 1.47 -10.07 10.09
C ALA A 87 2.09 -10.96 9.00
N GLU A 88 3.33 -10.67 8.56
CA GLU A 88 4.10 -11.55 7.66
C GLU A 88 4.34 -12.95 8.26
N PHE A 89 4.51 -13.04 9.58
CA PHE A 89 4.61 -14.32 10.31
C PHE A 89 3.29 -15.12 10.20
N GLU A 90 2.13 -14.53 10.49
CA GLU A 90 0.86 -15.25 10.37
C GLU A 90 0.57 -15.64 8.91
N MET A 91 0.93 -14.79 7.93
CA MET A 91 0.79 -15.09 6.51
C MET A 91 1.66 -16.28 6.07
N ARG A 92 2.94 -16.34 6.49
CA ARG A 92 3.83 -17.47 6.15
C ARG A 92 3.32 -18.79 6.70
N ASN A 93 2.68 -18.76 7.88
CA ASN A 93 2.08 -19.93 8.51
C ASN A 93 0.65 -20.22 8.02
N ARG A 94 0.18 -19.55 6.94
CA ARG A 94 -1.15 -19.70 6.32
C ARG A 94 -2.32 -19.40 7.27
N GLN A 95 -2.09 -18.62 8.31
CA GLN A 95 -3.11 -18.22 9.30
C GLN A 95 -3.75 -16.88 8.89
N PHE A 96 -4.44 -16.87 7.75
CA PHE A 96 -4.96 -15.62 7.16
C PHE A 96 -5.99 -14.89 8.03
N SER A 97 -6.83 -15.61 8.77
CA SER A 97 -7.80 -14.99 9.69
C SER A 97 -7.11 -14.23 10.83
N ARG A 98 -6.02 -14.77 11.36
CA ARG A 98 -5.20 -14.08 12.37
C ARG A 98 -4.43 -12.92 11.76
N ALA A 99 -3.86 -13.11 10.57
CA ALA A 99 -3.20 -12.03 9.84
C ALA A 99 -4.13 -10.83 9.62
N ARG A 100 -5.41 -11.05 9.25
CA ARG A 100 -6.43 -9.98 9.18
C ARG A 100 -6.62 -9.25 10.51
N GLY A 101 -6.68 -9.98 11.62
CA GLY A 101 -6.78 -9.37 12.96
C GLY A 101 -5.57 -8.52 13.31
N VAL A 102 -4.36 -8.96 12.96
CA VAL A 102 -3.13 -8.18 13.15
C VAL A 102 -3.12 -6.94 12.26
N TRP A 103 -3.39 -7.07 10.97
CA TRP A 103 -3.46 -5.94 10.04
C TRP A 103 -4.54 -4.93 10.44
N GLY A 104 -5.73 -5.41 10.82
CA GLY A 104 -6.85 -4.59 11.26
C GLY A 104 -6.49 -3.75 12.49
N ARG A 105 -5.84 -4.33 13.49
CA ARG A 105 -5.30 -3.57 14.65
C ARG A 105 -4.23 -2.58 14.22
N ALA A 106 -3.31 -2.99 13.34
CA ALA A 106 -2.21 -2.16 12.89
C ALA A 106 -2.70 -0.88 12.19
N VAL A 107 -3.64 -1.00 11.25
CA VAL A 107 -4.18 0.16 10.51
C VAL A 107 -5.10 1.04 11.37
N ALA A 108 -5.77 0.46 12.37
CA ALA A 108 -6.57 1.23 13.32
C ALA A 108 -5.70 2.08 14.26
N LEU A 109 -4.56 1.54 14.71
CA LEU A 109 -3.63 2.24 15.60
C LEU A 109 -2.69 3.20 14.86
N LEU A 110 -2.28 2.85 13.64
CA LEU A 110 -1.33 3.60 12.82
C LEU A 110 -1.90 3.93 11.43
N PRO A 111 -3.00 4.71 11.35
CA PRO A 111 -3.69 4.98 10.09
C PRO A 111 -2.88 5.81 9.10
N ARG A 112 -1.90 6.59 9.59
CA ARG A 112 -1.02 7.43 8.76
C ARG A 112 0.13 6.66 8.10
N VAL A 113 0.32 5.38 8.42
CA VAL A 113 1.41 4.58 7.86
C VAL A 113 0.92 3.81 6.63
N ASP A 114 1.08 4.43 5.47
CA ASP A 114 0.63 3.90 4.17
C ASP A 114 1.12 2.47 3.88
N GLN A 115 2.33 2.13 4.32
CA GLN A 115 2.91 0.81 4.12
C GLN A 115 2.05 -0.31 4.72
N LEU A 116 1.37 -0.06 5.86
CA LEU A 116 0.49 -1.05 6.49
C LEU A 116 -0.75 -1.30 5.63
N TRP A 117 -1.37 -0.24 5.11
CA TRP A 117 -2.51 -0.32 4.21
C TRP A 117 -2.17 -1.06 2.92
N PHE A 118 -1.05 -0.71 2.28
CA PHE A 118 -0.60 -1.38 1.06
C PHE A 118 -0.41 -2.88 1.27
N LYS A 119 0.22 -3.29 2.37
CA LYS A 119 0.46 -4.70 2.69
C LYS A 119 -0.82 -5.45 3.03
N TYR A 120 -1.74 -4.81 3.75
CA TYR A 120 -3.04 -5.41 4.06
C TYR A 120 -3.88 -5.63 2.80
N ILE A 121 -3.99 -4.60 1.94
CA ILE A 121 -4.70 -4.70 0.66
C ILE A 121 -4.04 -5.74 -0.25
N GLN A 122 -2.70 -5.79 -0.27
CA GLN A 122 -1.97 -6.82 -1.03
C GLN A 122 -2.35 -8.23 -0.56
N MET A 123 -2.49 -8.46 0.75
CA MET A 123 -2.95 -9.74 1.29
C MET A 123 -4.38 -10.07 0.84
N GLU A 124 -5.34 -9.13 0.95
CA GLU A 124 -6.73 -9.40 0.52
C GLU A 124 -6.81 -9.70 -0.99
N LYS A 125 -6.00 -9.03 -1.80
CA LYS A 125 -5.87 -9.31 -3.24
C LYS A 125 -5.32 -10.72 -3.51
N MET A 126 -4.31 -11.16 -2.75
CA MET A 126 -3.79 -12.53 -2.86
C MET A 126 -4.85 -13.58 -2.50
N LEU A 127 -5.77 -13.24 -1.59
CA LEU A 127 -6.90 -14.08 -1.21
C LEU A 127 -8.12 -13.93 -2.14
N SER A 128 -7.99 -13.19 -3.24
CA SER A 128 -9.07 -12.86 -4.18
C SER A 128 -10.30 -12.21 -3.54
N ASN A 129 -10.14 -11.59 -2.37
CA ASN A 129 -11.23 -10.90 -1.67
C ASN A 129 -11.34 -9.44 -2.14
N VAL A 130 -11.96 -9.25 -3.31
CA VAL A 130 -12.14 -7.93 -3.93
C VAL A 130 -12.98 -7.01 -3.04
N VAL A 131 -14.04 -7.54 -2.41
CA VAL A 131 -14.93 -6.76 -1.53
C VAL A 131 -14.17 -6.25 -0.31
N GLY A 132 -13.40 -7.11 0.35
CA GLY A 132 -12.56 -6.72 1.48
C GLY A 132 -11.49 -5.70 1.10
N ALA A 133 -10.79 -5.92 -0.02
CA ALA A 133 -9.81 -4.95 -0.51
C ALA A 133 -10.42 -3.58 -0.78
N ARG A 134 -11.64 -3.53 -1.34
CA ARG A 134 -12.38 -2.28 -1.58
C ARG A 134 -12.78 -1.59 -0.28
N GLN A 135 -13.27 -2.33 0.72
CA GLN A 135 -13.58 -1.81 2.05
C GLN A 135 -12.35 -1.13 2.67
N LEU A 136 -11.18 -1.77 2.56
CA LEU A 136 -9.92 -1.24 3.08
C LEU A 136 -9.51 0.05 2.38
N PHE A 137 -9.61 0.10 1.04
CA PHE A 137 -9.35 1.34 0.32
C PHE A 137 -10.28 2.46 0.76
N LYS A 138 -11.59 2.21 0.89
CA LYS A 138 -12.56 3.20 1.38
C LYS A 138 -12.17 3.73 2.76
N MET A 139 -11.91 2.84 3.72
CA MET A 139 -11.44 3.21 5.06
C MET A 139 -10.15 4.03 5.03
N TRP A 140 -9.22 3.69 4.15
CA TRP A 140 -7.95 4.42 4.03
C TRP A 140 -8.16 5.83 3.50
N MET A 141 -9.06 6.01 2.51
CA MET A 141 -9.35 7.34 1.92
C MET A 141 -9.98 8.33 2.91
N GLU A 142 -10.64 7.86 3.98
CA GLU A 142 -11.14 8.73 5.06
C GLU A 142 -10.03 9.51 5.76
N TRP A 143 -8.79 9.01 5.73
CA TRP A 143 -7.62 9.70 6.31
C TRP A 143 -6.94 10.68 5.35
N ILE A 144 -7.46 10.81 4.12
CA ILE A 144 -6.91 11.63 3.04
C ILE A 144 -5.41 11.35 2.87
N PRO A 145 -5.04 10.12 2.47
CA PRO A 145 -3.65 9.72 2.29
C PRO A 145 -3.01 10.42 1.08
N ASP A 146 -1.70 10.24 0.91
CA ASP A 146 -0.93 10.79 -0.21
C ASP A 146 -1.49 10.34 -1.58
N GLN A 147 -1.17 11.09 -2.64
CA GLN A 147 -1.58 10.81 -4.02
C GLN A 147 -1.32 9.36 -4.43
N ARG A 148 -0.23 8.75 -3.96
CA ARG A 148 0.12 7.35 -4.25
C ARG A 148 -0.98 6.37 -3.84
N ALA A 149 -1.67 6.63 -2.73
CA ALA A 149 -2.75 5.80 -2.23
C ALA A 149 -3.98 5.88 -3.14
N TRP A 150 -4.37 7.09 -3.54
CA TRP A 150 -5.48 7.33 -4.47
C TRP A 150 -5.26 6.65 -5.82
N LEU A 151 -4.06 6.82 -6.40
CA LEU A 151 -3.68 6.18 -7.65
C LEU A 151 -3.69 4.64 -7.55
N ALA A 152 -3.29 4.10 -6.41
CA ALA A 152 -3.37 2.66 -6.17
C ALA A 152 -4.82 2.16 -6.10
N TYR A 153 -5.73 2.95 -5.54
CA TYR A 153 -7.15 2.61 -5.48
C TYR A 153 -7.81 2.65 -6.87
N ILE A 154 -7.54 3.70 -7.64
CA ILE A 154 -8.00 3.82 -9.03
C ILE A 154 -7.49 2.63 -9.84
N LYS A 155 -6.19 2.32 -9.78
CA LYS A 155 -5.59 1.17 -10.47
C LYS A 155 -6.22 -0.16 -10.05
N PHE A 156 -6.72 -0.26 -8.81
CA PHE A 156 -7.45 -1.43 -8.35
C PHE A 156 -8.83 -1.54 -8.99
N GLU A 157 -9.64 -0.47 -9.01
CA GLU A 157 -10.98 -0.52 -9.65
C GLU A 157 -10.89 -0.71 -11.17
N LEU A 158 -9.87 -0.15 -11.83
CA LEU A 158 -9.63 -0.41 -13.26
C LEU A 158 -9.33 -1.88 -13.54
N LYS A 159 -8.59 -2.56 -12.66
CA LYS A 159 -8.37 -4.01 -12.77
C LYS A 159 -9.64 -4.82 -12.55
N CYS A 160 -10.61 -4.27 -11.80
CA CYS A 160 -11.93 -4.87 -11.62
C CYS A 160 -12.91 -4.49 -12.75
N ASN A 161 -12.47 -3.74 -13.77
CA ASN A 161 -13.30 -3.22 -14.87
C ASN A 161 -14.44 -2.29 -14.41
N GLU A 162 -14.27 -1.60 -13.28
CA GLU A 162 -15.26 -0.74 -12.64
C GLU A 162 -15.00 0.75 -12.96
N ILE A 163 -15.16 1.11 -14.24
CA ILE A 163 -14.83 2.44 -14.76
C ILE A 163 -15.66 3.55 -14.08
N SER A 164 -16.94 3.31 -13.82
CA SER A 164 -17.81 4.28 -13.16
C SER A 164 -17.34 4.62 -11.75
N ARG A 165 -16.86 3.63 -10.99
CA ARG A 165 -16.31 3.85 -9.65
C ARG A 165 -14.95 4.52 -9.70
N ALA A 166 -14.11 4.17 -10.68
CA ALA A 166 -12.84 4.85 -10.90
C ALA A 166 -13.05 6.36 -11.11
N ARG A 167 -14.09 6.77 -11.87
CA ARG A 167 -14.49 8.19 -12.02
C ARG A 167 -14.85 8.85 -10.69
N GLU A 168 -15.71 8.22 -9.89
CA GLU A 168 -16.09 8.75 -8.58
C GLU A 168 -14.87 8.95 -7.66
N ILE A 169 -13.90 8.03 -7.73
CA ILE A 169 -12.66 8.13 -6.97
C ILE A 169 -11.77 9.25 -7.50
N PHE A 170 -11.71 9.46 -8.82
CA PHE A 170 -10.99 10.58 -9.41
C PHE A 170 -11.58 11.94 -9.01
N GLU A 171 -12.91 12.10 -9.02
CA GLU A 171 -13.57 13.33 -8.56
C GLU A 171 -13.27 13.62 -7.07
N ARG A 172 -13.26 12.58 -6.22
CA ARG A 172 -12.82 12.71 -4.83
C ARG A 172 -11.33 13.05 -4.73
N PHE A 173 -10.50 12.44 -5.57
CA PHE A 173 -9.05 12.66 -5.59
C PHE A 173 -8.70 14.11 -5.94
N ILE A 174 -9.29 14.71 -6.99
CA ILE A 174 -9.06 16.12 -7.34
C ILE A 174 -9.62 17.10 -6.29
N SER A 175 -10.66 16.69 -5.55
CA SER A 175 -11.25 17.49 -4.48
C SER A 175 -10.34 17.55 -3.25
N CYS A 176 -9.69 16.43 -2.91
CA CYS A 176 -8.74 16.36 -1.80
C CYS A 176 -7.34 16.90 -2.17
N HIS A 177 -6.87 16.56 -3.37
CA HIS A 177 -5.52 16.85 -3.88
C HIS A 177 -5.64 17.62 -5.19
N SER A 178 -5.90 18.92 -5.08
CA SER A 178 -6.05 19.80 -6.23
C SER A 178 -4.69 20.23 -6.79
N THR A 179 -3.92 19.28 -7.33
CA THR A 179 -2.67 19.54 -8.04
C THR A 179 -2.89 19.44 -9.54
N ILE A 180 -2.17 20.23 -10.35
CA ILE A 180 -2.25 20.17 -11.82
C ILE A 180 -2.04 18.74 -12.32
N GLY A 181 -1.05 18.03 -11.76
CA GLY A 181 -0.81 16.63 -12.08
C GLY A 181 -1.95 15.66 -11.71
N ALA A 182 -2.83 15.98 -10.77
CA ALA A 182 -4.03 15.19 -10.49
C ALA A 182 -5.09 15.36 -11.60
N TRP A 183 -5.30 16.59 -12.05
CA TRP A 183 -6.22 16.93 -13.14
C TRP A 183 -5.78 16.33 -14.47
N ILE A 184 -4.50 16.45 -14.82
CA ILE A 184 -3.94 15.84 -16.05
C ILE A 184 -4.17 14.33 -16.05
N ARG A 185 -3.90 13.64 -14.93
CA ARG A 185 -4.13 12.19 -14.82
C ARG A 185 -5.60 11.80 -14.95
N TYR A 186 -6.51 12.64 -14.44
CA TYR A 186 -7.94 12.37 -14.59
C TYR A 186 -8.39 12.55 -16.05
N ALA A 187 -7.89 13.58 -16.72
CA ALA A 187 -8.14 13.80 -18.14
C ALA A 187 -7.57 12.65 -19.01
N GLU A 188 -6.32 12.24 -18.80
CA GLU A 188 -5.71 11.08 -19.47
C GLU A 188 -6.54 9.80 -19.30
N PHE A 189 -7.13 9.60 -18.12
CA PHE A 189 -8.02 8.48 -17.87
C PHE A 189 -9.30 8.54 -18.71
N GLU A 190 -9.97 9.70 -18.81
CA GLU A 190 -11.17 9.84 -19.64
C GLU A 190 -10.86 9.78 -21.14
N ILE A 191 -9.68 10.25 -21.58
CA ILE A 191 -9.18 10.08 -22.96
C ILE A 191 -9.07 8.60 -23.31
N ASN A 192 -8.46 7.80 -22.43
CA ASN A 192 -8.31 6.35 -22.65
C ASN A 192 -9.66 5.61 -22.67
N ASN A 193 -10.69 6.16 -22.04
CA ASN A 193 -12.06 5.61 -22.10
C ASN A 193 -12.87 6.15 -23.29
N GLY A 194 -12.32 7.06 -24.10
CA GLY A 194 -12.98 7.64 -25.28
C GLY A 194 -14.05 8.70 -24.96
N GLN A 195 -14.08 9.24 -23.74
CA GLN A 195 -15.14 10.17 -23.33
C GLN A 195 -14.75 11.65 -23.54
N ILE A 196 -14.76 12.07 -24.81
CA ILE A 196 -14.32 13.41 -25.25
C ILE A 196 -15.00 14.55 -24.47
N THR A 197 -16.33 14.51 -24.33
CA THR A 197 -17.10 15.58 -23.67
C THR A 197 -16.74 15.77 -22.20
N LYS A 198 -16.46 14.68 -21.48
CA LYS A 198 -16.07 14.77 -20.06
C LYS A 198 -14.63 15.22 -19.92
N THR A 199 -13.73 14.70 -20.77
CA THR A 199 -12.33 15.17 -20.80
C THR A 199 -12.26 16.68 -20.98
N ARG A 200 -13.03 17.23 -21.94
CA ARG A 200 -13.06 18.68 -22.17
C ARG A 200 -13.53 19.46 -20.93
N ASN A 201 -14.63 19.02 -20.32
CA ASN A 201 -15.14 19.63 -19.09
C ASN A 201 -14.11 19.59 -17.94
N ILE A 202 -13.35 18.49 -17.81
CA ILE A 202 -12.28 18.36 -16.81
C ILE A 202 -11.17 19.39 -17.06
N PHE A 203 -10.74 19.56 -18.32
CA PHE A 203 -9.74 20.56 -18.68
C PHE A 203 -10.24 21.99 -18.48
N GLU A 204 -11.48 22.30 -18.88
CA GLU A 204 -12.10 23.61 -18.65
C GLU A 204 -12.14 23.94 -17.15
N ARG A 205 -12.63 23.01 -16.31
CA ARG A 205 -12.63 23.15 -14.84
C ARG A 205 -11.22 23.35 -14.27
N ALA A 206 -10.22 22.65 -14.82
CA ALA A 206 -8.85 22.78 -14.38
C ALA A 206 -8.28 24.16 -14.76
N VAL A 207 -8.52 24.63 -15.98
CA VAL A 207 -8.07 25.94 -16.47
C VAL A 207 -8.68 27.06 -15.63
N ASP A 208 -9.98 26.99 -15.34
CA ASP A 208 -10.65 27.97 -14.48
C ASP A 208 -10.05 27.99 -13.06
N LYS A 209 -9.62 26.84 -12.56
CA LYS A 209 -9.07 26.71 -11.20
C LYS A 209 -7.61 27.16 -11.08
N PHE A 210 -6.80 26.97 -12.12
CA PHE A 210 -5.37 27.30 -12.13
C PHE A 210 -5.03 28.46 -13.06
N ALA A 211 -6.00 29.35 -13.35
CA ALA A 211 -5.85 30.42 -14.32
C ALA A 211 -4.63 31.33 -14.07
N ASP A 212 -4.26 31.54 -12.80
CA ASP A 212 -3.16 32.41 -12.38
C ASP A 212 -1.88 31.64 -12.01
N ASP A 213 -1.87 30.32 -12.14
CA ASP A 213 -0.74 29.48 -11.71
C ASP A 213 0.33 29.40 -12.81
N ARG A 214 1.59 29.71 -12.47
CA ARG A 214 2.72 29.59 -13.41
C ARG A 214 2.96 28.15 -13.85
N GLU A 215 2.54 27.17 -13.05
CA GLU A 215 2.64 25.75 -13.42
C GLU A 215 1.53 25.30 -14.38
N ALA A 216 0.56 26.16 -14.71
CA ALA A 216 -0.55 25.84 -15.61
C ALA A 216 -0.12 25.60 -17.06
N GLU A 217 1.11 25.96 -17.44
CA GLU A 217 1.65 25.63 -18.78
C GLU A 217 1.53 24.15 -19.10
N GLN A 218 1.84 23.27 -18.13
CA GLN A 218 1.74 21.83 -18.31
C GLN A 218 0.29 21.40 -18.58
N LEU A 219 -0.67 22.05 -17.92
CA LEU A 219 -2.10 21.82 -18.13
C LEU A 219 -2.51 22.25 -19.56
N PHE A 220 -2.14 23.46 -19.98
CA PHE A 220 -2.46 23.96 -21.32
C PHE A 220 -1.83 23.11 -22.43
N VAL A 221 -0.58 22.67 -22.27
CA VAL A 221 0.08 21.74 -23.22
C VAL A 221 -0.67 20.41 -23.30
N SER A 222 -1.09 19.85 -22.17
CA SER A 222 -1.86 18.60 -22.15
C SER A 222 -3.25 18.77 -22.77
N PHE A 223 -3.88 19.93 -22.59
CA PHE A 223 -5.19 20.24 -23.18
C PHE A 223 -5.09 20.46 -24.69
N ALA A 224 -4.07 21.18 -25.16
CA ALA A 224 -3.80 21.36 -26.59
C ALA A 224 -3.55 20.01 -27.29
N LYS A 225 -2.78 19.10 -26.67
CA LYS A 225 -2.58 17.73 -27.17
C LYS A 225 -3.92 16.98 -27.31
N PHE A 226 -4.82 17.12 -26.35
CA PHE A 226 -6.15 16.53 -26.41
C PHE A 226 -7.02 17.10 -27.54
N GLU A 227 -7.04 18.42 -27.72
CA GLU A 227 -7.84 19.02 -28.81
C GLU A 227 -7.28 18.67 -30.20
N VAL A 228 -5.96 18.53 -30.34
CA VAL A 228 -5.35 17.97 -31.57
C VAL A 228 -5.82 16.52 -31.80
N LEU A 229 -5.88 15.68 -30.77
CA LEU A 229 -6.43 14.32 -30.89
C LEU A 229 -7.91 14.31 -31.30
N CYS A 230 -8.66 15.36 -30.94
CA CYS A 230 -10.05 15.55 -31.35
C CYS A 230 -10.20 16.22 -32.73
N ASN A 231 -9.10 16.48 -33.43
CA ASN A 231 -9.03 17.18 -34.72
C ASN A 231 -9.52 18.65 -34.66
N GLU A 232 -9.47 19.28 -33.49
CA GLU A 232 -9.84 20.68 -33.25
C GLU A 232 -8.57 21.56 -33.14
N THR A 233 -7.81 21.62 -34.23
CA THR A 233 -6.47 22.26 -34.28
C THR A 233 -6.49 23.76 -34.01
N GLU A 234 -7.57 24.46 -34.36
CA GLU A 234 -7.73 25.90 -34.08
C GLU A 234 -7.81 26.17 -32.57
N ARG A 235 -8.56 25.35 -31.83
CA ARG A 235 -8.65 25.47 -30.36
C ARG A 235 -7.32 25.17 -29.69
N ALA A 236 -6.60 24.16 -30.19
CA ALA A 236 -5.27 23.84 -29.70
C ALA A 236 -4.29 25.01 -29.89
N ARG A 237 -4.34 25.70 -31.04
CA ARG A 237 -3.54 26.92 -31.30
C ARG A 237 -3.89 28.04 -30.33
N CYS A 238 -5.18 28.36 -30.16
CA CYS A 238 -5.61 29.39 -29.23
C CYS A 238 -5.15 29.12 -27.78
N LEU A 239 -5.12 27.86 -27.35
CA LEU A 239 -4.62 27.48 -26.03
C LEU A 239 -3.10 27.70 -25.91
N LEU A 240 -2.32 27.35 -26.94
CA LEU A 240 -0.88 27.54 -26.95
C LEU A 240 -0.48 29.02 -27.06
N ASP A 241 -1.23 29.81 -27.83
CA ASP A 241 -1.03 31.26 -27.92
C ASP A 241 -1.27 31.95 -26.56
N ARG A 242 -2.12 31.36 -25.71
CA ARG A 242 -2.35 31.84 -24.35
C ARG A 242 -1.14 31.61 -23.43
N ILE A 243 -0.36 30.55 -23.68
CA ILE A 243 0.90 30.27 -22.98
C ILE A 243 1.97 31.26 -23.44
N SER A 244 2.13 31.46 -24.76
CA SER A 244 3.15 32.35 -25.31
C SER A 244 2.95 33.81 -24.91
N ASN A 245 1.69 34.26 -24.84
CA ASN A 245 1.35 35.62 -24.40
C ASN A 245 1.42 35.82 -22.86
N GLY A 246 1.43 34.73 -22.07
CA GLY A 246 1.51 34.80 -20.59
C GLY A 246 2.93 34.75 -20.03
N GLY A 247 3.93 34.43 -20.85
CA GLY A 247 5.31 34.13 -20.42
C GLY A 247 6.41 35.05 -20.95
N VAL A 248 6.10 36.13 -21.66
CA VAL A 248 7.12 36.91 -22.38
C VAL A 248 6.89 38.42 -22.29
N GLU A 249 7.57 39.09 -21.33
CA GLU A 249 8.44 40.20 -21.74
C GLU A 249 9.47 39.59 -22.70
N GLU A 250 9.46 40.08 -23.94
CA GLU A 250 10.32 39.76 -25.10
C GLU A 250 11.31 38.58 -24.98
N VAL A 251 11.02 37.49 -25.70
CA VAL A 251 12.02 36.57 -26.26
C VAL A 251 11.53 36.14 -27.63
N ASP A 252 12.07 36.86 -28.60
CA ASP A 252 12.21 36.60 -30.03
C ASP A 252 11.57 35.34 -30.63
N VAL A 253 10.66 35.67 -31.53
CA VAL A 253 10.16 34.99 -32.72
C VAL A 253 11.26 34.27 -33.53
N TYR A 254 11.74 33.10 -33.12
CA TYR A 254 12.43 32.17 -34.03
C TYR A 254 12.22 30.70 -33.60
N GLY A 255 11.20 30.04 -34.17
CA GLY A 255 11.05 28.60 -33.99
C GLY A 255 9.83 27.91 -34.62
N LEU A 256 8.90 28.65 -35.23
CA LEU A 256 7.67 28.09 -35.83
C LEU A 256 7.66 28.08 -37.37
N SER A 257 8.82 28.10 -38.03
CA SER A 257 8.92 28.04 -39.48
C SER A 257 9.21 26.65 -40.07
N LEU A 258 8.93 25.55 -39.34
CA LEU A 258 9.29 24.20 -39.82
C LEU A 258 8.17 23.14 -39.78
N LEU A 259 6.90 23.53 -39.61
CA LEU A 259 5.77 22.59 -39.67
C LEU A 259 4.68 22.98 -40.68
N GLU A 260 5.03 23.76 -41.71
CA GLU A 260 4.20 23.95 -42.91
C GLU A 260 4.81 23.31 -44.17
N SER A 261 5.69 22.34 -44.02
CA SER A 261 6.18 21.54 -45.16
C SER A 261 6.61 20.13 -44.74
N CYS A 262 5.64 19.25 -44.52
CA CYS A 262 5.65 17.80 -44.80
C CYS A 262 4.35 17.16 -44.28
#